data_AF-A0A963HXY0-F1
#
_entry.id   AF-A0A963HXY0-F1
#
_cell.length_a   1.000
_cell.length_b   1.000
_cell.length_c   1.000
_cell.angle_alpha   90.00
_cell.angle_beta   90.00
_cell.angle_gamma   90.00
#
_symmetry.space_group_name_H-M   'P 1'
#
loop_
_entity.id
_entity.type
_entity.pdbx_description
1 polymer ?
#
loop_
_entity_poly.entity_id
_entity_poly.type
_entity_poly.pdbx_seq_one_letter_code
_entity_poly.pdbx_strand_id
1 'polypeptide(L)'
;ALLASGMVERTLDTGALNEFLTWEYVPGEGTLFRSIRKLLPGHLLEIDLQQPACLPRPYWELPRETAADTLSDSEWEERVDEQLRRSVQQQLVSDVPLGAFLSGGVDSSLMVAAMGGVQTFSIGFEDTSYNELPWARRVADYLGVPHAQEILRPDIGGLFYQLLEHMDDPIGDFSIFPTYLISQLARAQVKVVLSGDGGDELFGG
;
A
#
# COMPACT_ATOMS: atom_id res chain seq x y z
N ALA A 1 -0.41 0.68 21.79
CA ALA A 1 -1.04 -0.05 22.93
C ALA A 1 -0.04 -0.89 23.74
N LEU A 2 0.79 -1.74 23.11
CA LEU A 2 1.73 -2.64 23.80
C LEU A 2 2.66 -1.92 24.79
N LEU A 3 3.36 -0.87 24.36
CA LEU A 3 4.26 -0.10 25.23
C LEU A 3 3.55 0.73 26.32
N ALA A 4 2.26 1.01 26.14
CA ALA A 4 1.45 1.74 27.12
C ALA A 4 0.96 0.81 28.24
N SER A 5 0.96 -0.51 28.01
CA SER A 5 0.53 -1.51 29.00
C SER A 5 1.51 -1.66 30.18
N GLY A 6 2.76 -1.22 30.02
CA GLY A 6 3.82 -1.43 31.01
C GLY A 6 4.32 -2.88 31.12
N MET A 7 3.74 -3.81 30.36
CA MET A 7 4.12 -5.23 30.39
C MET A 7 5.30 -5.58 29.47
N VAL A 8 5.75 -4.63 28.64
CA VAL A 8 6.79 -4.83 27.64
C VAL A 8 7.90 -3.81 27.85
N GLU A 9 9.15 -4.27 27.92
CA GLU A 9 10.31 -3.39 28.05
C GLU A 9 10.59 -2.62 26.75
N ARG A 10 10.98 -1.35 26.89
CA ARG A 10 11.40 -0.48 25.78
C ARG A 10 12.88 -0.69 25.46
N THR A 11 13.24 -1.92 25.12
CA THR A 11 14.62 -2.31 24.82
C THR A 11 14.82 -2.33 23.32
N LEU A 12 15.71 -1.46 22.83
CA LEU A 12 16.10 -1.40 21.42
C LEU A 12 16.76 -2.72 21.00
N ASP A 13 16.31 -3.26 19.87
CA ASP A 13 16.99 -4.35 19.19
C ASP A 13 18.02 -3.80 18.21
N THR A 14 19.31 -3.96 18.55
CA THR A 14 20.41 -3.48 17.71
C THR A 14 20.57 -4.27 16.41
N GLY A 15 20.10 -5.53 16.38
CA GLY A 15 20.03 -6.32 15.17
C GLY A 15 19.02 -5.73 14.21
N ALA A 16 17.78 -5.54 14.68
CA ALA A 16 16.72 -4.89 13.89
C ALA A 16 17.09 -3.46 13.45
N LEU A 17 17.80 -2.70 14.29
CA LEU A 17 18.32 -1.39 13.89
C LEU A 17 19.31 -1.50 12.72
N ASN A 18 20.20 -2.48 12.75
CA ASN A 18 21.14 -2.72 11.65
C ASN A 18 20.39 -3.09 10.35
N GLU A 19 19.35 -3.91 10.46
CA GLU A 19 18.47 -4.27 9.33
C GLU A 19 17.78 -3.02 8.75
N PHE A 20 17.18 -2.18 9.60
CA PHE A 20 16.56 -0.93 9.20
C PHE A 20 17.55 0.02 8.51
N LEU A 21 18.76 0.17 9.06
CA LEU A 21 19.79 1.02 8.43
C LEU A 21 20.31 0.46 7.11
N THR A 22 20.14 -0.84 6.86
CA THR A 22 20.59 -1.51 5.64
C THR A 22 19.52 -1.52 4.55
N TRP A 23 18.26 -1.76 4.92
CA TRP A 23 17.17 -2.00 3.98
C TRP A 23 16.03 -0.99 4.08
N GLU A 24 16.12 -0.03 5.00
CA GLU A 24 15.08 0.98 5.27
C GLU A 24 13.79 0.38 5.87
N TYR A 25 13.80 -0.89 6.26
CA TYR A 25 12.73 -1.55 7.02
C TYR A 25 13.29 -2.78 7.79
N VAL A 26 12.50 -3.31 8.73
CA VAL A 26 12.85 -4.53 9.48
C VAL A 26 12.09 -5.73 8.91
N PRO A 27 12.76 -6.68 8.21
CA PRO A 27 12.10 -7.81 7.58
C PRO A 27 11.60 -8.87 8.59
N GLY A 28 10.67 -9.69 8.13
CA GLY A 28 10.16 -10.83 8.90
C GLY A 28 9.43 -10.43 10.19
N GLU A 29 9.69 -11.18 11.26
CA GLU A 29 9.00 -11.02 12.54
C GLU A 29 9.57 -9.88 13.41
N GLY A 30 10.72 -9.32 13.04
CA GLY A 30 11.44 -8.35 13.87
C GLY A 30 10.73 -7.00 13.98
N THR A 31 10.99 -6.28 15.07
CA THR A 31 10.70 -4.84 15.21
C THR A 31 11.91 -4.16 15.86
N LEU A 32 11.94 -2.83 15.92
CA LEU A 32 12.97 -2.13 16.70
C LEU A 32 12.92 -2.41 18.21
N PHE A 33 11.88 -3.07 18.72
CA PHE A 33 11.77 -3.48 20.12
C PHE A 33 12.06 -4.98 20.26
N ARG A 34 13.06 -5.33 21.08
CA ARG A 34 13.49 -6.73 21.29
C ARG A 34 12.36 -7.68 21.71
N SER A 35 11.39 -7.17 22.45
CA SER A 35 10.29 -7.96 23.02
C SER A 35 9.00 -7.90 22.19
N ILE A 36 9.00 -7.23 21.03
CA ILE A 36 7.82 -7.13 20.16
C ILE A 36 8.13 -7.81 18.83
N ARG A 37 7.20 -8.66 18.40
CA ARG A 37 7.32 -9.45 17.17
C ARG A 37 6.08 -9.27 16.32
N LYS A 38 6.28 -9.14 15.00
CA LYS A 38 5.21 -9.13 13.99
C LYS A 38 4.77 -10.55 13.69
N LEU A 39 3.47 -10.78 13.57
CA LEU A 39 2.94 -12.01 12.99
C LEU A 39 3.21 -11.97 11.47
N LEU A 40 3.81 -13.02 10.93
CA LEU A 40 4.10 -13.08 9.49
C LEU A 40 2.81 -13.06 8.66
N PRO A 41 2.82 -12.43 7.47
CA PRO A 41 1.72 -12.54 6.51
C PRO A 41 1.39 -14.01 6.22
N GLY A 42 0.11 -14.30 6.00
CA GLY A 42 -0.35 -15.68 5.74
C GLY A 42 -0.26 -16.61 6.96
N HIS A 43 -0.01 -16.09 8.17
CA HIS A 43 -0.02 -16.88 9.41
C HIS A 43 -1.17 -16.48 10.32
N LEU A 44 -1.67 -17.45 11.09
CA LEU A 44 -2.59 -17.25 12.19
C LEU A 44 -1.91 -17.57 13.51
N LEU A 45 -2.39 -16.97 14.60
CA LEU A 45 -1.92 -17.23 15.96
C LEU A 45 -3.06 -17.82 16.79
N GLU A 46 -2.86 -19.04 17.30
CA GLU A 46 -3.77 -19.68 18.25
C GLU A 46 -3.19 -19.54 19.66
N ILE A 47 -4.00 -19.06 20.62
CA ILE A 47 -3.59 -18.89 22.02
C ILE A 47 -4.49 -19.76 22.89
N ASP A 48 -3.91 -20.79 23.52
CA ASP A 48 -4.59 -21.56 24.57
C ASP A 48 -4.51 -20.78 25.89
N LEU A 49 -5.65 -20.35 26.44
CA LEU A 49 -5.71 -19.59 27.68
C LEU A 49 -5.39 -20.41 28.94
N GLN A 50 -5.45 -21.74 28.85
CA GLN A 50 -5.08 -22.66 29.94
C GLN A 50 -3.57 -22.97 29.88
N GLN A 51 -3.00 -23.03 28.68
CA GLN A 51 -1.59 -23.24 28.42
C GLN A 51 -1.08 -22.16 27.45
N PRO A 52 -0.80 -20.94 27.94
CA PRO A 52 -0.46 -19.81 27.08
C PRO A 52 0.78 -20.11 26.25
N ALA A 53 0.54 -20.46 24.99
CA ALA A 53 1.54 -20.70 23.96
C ALA A 53 1.19 -19.83 22.76
N CYS A 54 2.17 -19.08 22.25
CA CYS A 54 2.07 -18.35 21.00
C CYS A 54 2.77 -19.15 19.92
N LEU A 55 2.02 -19.93 19.15
CA LEU A 55 2.54 -20.73 18.04
C LEU A 55 1.89 -20.26 16.74
N PRO A 56 2.56 -19.40 15.95
CA PRO A 56 2.10 -19.04 14.62
C PRO A 56 2.01 -20.26 13.70
N ARG A 57 0.96 -20.34 12.89
CA ARG A 57 0.77 -21.40 11.89
C ARG A 57 0.46 -20.79 10.52
N PRO A 58 1.16 -21.18 9.45
CA PRO A 58 0.84 -20.70 8.11
C PRO A 58 -0.53 -21.26 7.69
N TYR A 59 -1.38 -20.39 7.16
CA TYR A 59 -2.62 -20.76 6.47
C TYR A 59 -2.55 -20.45 4.97
N TRP A 60 -1.57 -19.66 4.54
CA TRP A 60 -1.34 -19.31 3.15
C TRP A 60 0.16 -19.12 2.88
N GLU A 61 0.61 -19.58 1.71
CA GLU A 61 1.95 -19.36 1.19
C GLU A 61 1.86 -18.99 -0.30
N LEU A 62 2.83 -18.21 -0.79
CA LEU A 62 2.90 -17.89 -2.21
C LEU A 62 3.05 -19.18 -3.02
N PRO A 63 2.17 -19.46 -4.01
CA PRO A 63 2.31 -20.63 -4.85
C PRO A 63 3.68 -20.64 -5.53
N ARG A 64 4.40 -21.76 -5.42
CA ARG A 64 5.61 -21.97 -6.23
C ARG A 64 5.19 -22.16 -7.68
N GLU A 65 5.98 -21.64 -8.61
CA GLU A 65 5.77 -21.85 -10.04
C GLU A 65 5.48 -23.33 -10.33
N THR A 66 4.26 -23.60 -10.76
CA THR A 66 3.90 -24.87 -11.38
C THR A 66 4.27 -24.81 -12.86
N ALA A 67 4.40 -25.99 -13.49
CA ALA A 67 4.87 -26.14 -14.87
C ALA A 67 4.36 -25.05 -15.83
N ALA A 68 5.23 -24.61 -16.74
CA ALA A 68 4.94 -23.54 -17.70
C ALA A 68 3.56 -23.72 -18.34
N ASP A 69 2.66 -22.79 -18.02
CA ASP A 69 1.33 -22.69 -18.61
C ASP A 69 1.51 -22.53 -20.14
N THR A 70 0.87 -23.40 -20.92
CA THR A 70 0.97 -23.42 -22.39
C THR A 70 0.04 -22.40 -23.06
N LEU A 71 -0.24 -21.29 -22.38
CA LEU A 71 -1.13 -20.24 -22.86
C LEU A 71 -0.38 -19.36 -23.87
N SER A 72 -1.11 -18.93 -24.90
CA SER A 72 -0.68 -17.88 -25.82
C SER A 72 -0.72 -16.49 -25.17
N ASP A 73 -0.02 -15.52 -25.74
CA ASP A 73 0.00 -14.13 -25.25
C ASP A 73 -1.42 -13.55 -25.13
N SER A 74 -2.30 -13.82 -26.10
CA SER A 74 -3.70 -13.35 -26.07
C SER A 74 -4.51 -13.97 -24.93
N GLU A 75 -4.28 -15.24 -24.61
CA GLU A 75 -4.95 -15.91 -23.49
C GLU A 75 -4.45 -15.35 -22.15
N TRP A 76 -3.17 -14.97 -22.06
CA TRP A 76 -2.62 -14.28 -20.90
C TRP A 76 -3.21 -12.87 -20.73
N GLU A 77 -3.31 -12.09 -21.79
CA GLU A 77 -3.93 -10.76 -21.76
C GLU A 77 -5.38 -10.84 -21.25
N GLU A 78 -6.18 -11.75 -21.78
CA GLU A 78 -7.56 -11.98 -21.32
C GLU A 78 -7.62 -12.38 -19.84
N ARG A 79 -6.73 -13.29 -19.42
CA ARG A 79 -6.69 -13.76 -18.03
C ARG A 79 -6.28 -12.65 -17.07
N VAL A 80 -5.32 -11.80 -17.44
CA VAL A 80 -4.91 -10.64 -16.63
C VAL A 80 -6.04 -9.63 -16.53
N ASP A 81 -6.70 -9.26 -17.65
CA ASP A 81 -7.84 -8.34 -17.63
C ASP A 81 -9.00 -8.87 -16.78
N GLU A 82 -9.31 -10.17 -16.88
CA GLU A 82 -10.35 -10.81 -16.06
C GLU A 82 -9.99 -10.75 -14.55
N GLN A 83 -8.77 -11.15 -14.18
CA GLN A 83 -8.35 -11.16 -12.78
C GLN A 83 -8.25 -9.74 -12.20
N LEU A 84 -7.75 -8.79 -12.97
CA LEU A 84 -7.70 -7.39 -12.55
C LEU A 84 -9.10 -6.85 -12.29
N ARG A 85 -10.03 -7.00 -13.25
CA ARG A 85 -11.42 -6.57 -13.08
C ARG A 85 -12.06 -7.24 -11.87
N ARG A 86 -11.89 -8.55 -11.72
CA ARG A 86 -12.43 -9.30 -10.58
C ARG A 86 -11.88 -8.79 -9.25
N SER A 87 -10.57 -8.57 -9.16
CA SER A 87 -9.91 -8.04 -7.96
C SER A 87 -10.45 -6.67 -7.59
N VAL A 88 -10.52 -5.76 -8.56
CA VAL A 88 -11.06 -4.40 -8.36
C VAL A 88 -12.53 -4.45 -7.93
N GLN A 89 -13.37 -5.23 -8.60
CA GLN A 89 -14.80 -5.34 -8.27
C GLN A 89 -15.03 -5.85 -6.83
N GLN A 90 -14.15 -6.70 -6.29
CA GLN A 90 -14.25 -7.13 -4.89
C GLN A 90 -14.00 -5.99 -3.90
N GLN A 91 -13.20 -4.99 -4.28
CA GLN A 91 -12.93 -3.81 -3.44
C GLN A 91 -13.99 -2.71 -3.57
N LEU A 92 -14.90 -2.80 -4.54
CA LEU A 92 -15.96 -1.79 -4.75
C LEU A 92 -17.15 -1.93 -3.80
N VAL A 93 -17.20 -2.98 -2.96
CA VAL A 93 -18.27 -3.17 -2.00
C VAL A 93 -18.10 -2.19 -0.83
N SER A 94 -18.77 -1.03 -0.91
CA SER A 94 -18.69 0.03 0.10
C SER A 94 -20.04 0.70 0.37
N ASP A 95 -20.27 1.12 1.62
CA ASP A 95 -21.42 1.91 2.06
C ASP A 95 -21.19 3.43 1.94
N VAL A 96 -20.00 3.83 1.48
CA VAL A 96 -19.57 5.21 1.34
C VAL A 96 -18.98 5.46 -0.05
N PRO A 97 -18.92 6.71 -0.52
CA PRO A 97 -18.29 7.01 -1.79
C PRO A 97 -16.81 6.57 -1.83
N LEU A 98 -16.47 5.89 -2.93
CA LEU A 98 -15.12 5.45 -3.27
C LEU A 98 -14.44 6.47 -4.19
N GLY A 99 -13.13 6.62 -4.03
CA GLY A 99 -12.27 7.32 -4.98
C GLY A 99 -11.08 6.47 -5.40
N ALA A 100 -10.21 7.04 -6.20
CA ALA A 100 -8.97 6.40 -6.60
C ALA A 100 -7.81 7.39 -6.66
N PHE A 101 -6.63 6.93 -6.29
CA PHE A 101 -5.39 7.62 -6.63
C PHE A 101 -5.06 7.31 -8.09
N LEU A 102 -4.83 8.36 -8.87
CA LEU A 102 -4.51 8.26 -10.28
C LEU A 102 -3.13 8.85 -10.52
N SER A 103 -2.31 8.11 -11.24
CA SER A 103 -1.00 8.52 -11.73
C SER A 103 -0.99 8.53 -13.26
N GLY A 104 0.17 8.84 -13.86
CA GLY A 104 0.38 8.64 -15.30
C GLY A 104 0.66 7.18 -15.69
N GLY A 105 0.83 6.30 -14.71
CA GLY A 105 1.26 4.92 -14.89
C GLY A 105 0.14 3.98 -15.35
N VAL A 106 0.54 2.81 -15.86
CA VAL A 106 -0.38 1.79 -16.37
C VAL A 106 -1.23 1.17 -15.26
N ASP A 107 -0.67 0.95 -14.07
CA ASP A 107 -1.34 0.27 -12.96
C ASP A 107 -2.57 1.04 -12.47
N SER A 108 -2.38 2.30 -12.08
CA SER A 108 -3.48 3.16 -11.64
C SER A 108 -4.49 3.42 -12.76
N SER A 109 -4.03 3.53 -14.01
CA SER A 109 -4.89 3.71 -15.18
C SER A 109 -5.82 2.51 -15.41
N LEU A 110 -5.28 1.29 -15.38
CA LEU A 110 -6.05 0.06 -15.54
C LEU A 110 -6.99 -0.17 -14.36
N MET A 111 -6.54 0.13 -13.14
CA MET A 111 -7.37 0.07 -11.94
C MET A 111 -8.58 1.01 -12.05
N VAL A 112 -8.36 2.30 -12.36
CA VAL A 112 -9.46 3.28 -12.50
C VAL A 112 -10.41 2.90 -13.62
N ALA A 113 -9.90 2.38 -14.75
CA ALA A 113 -10.73 1.85 -15.82
C ALA A 113 -11.62 0.69 -15.36
N ALA A 114 -11.09 -0.21 -14.53
CA ALA A 114 -11.83 -1.35 -13.96
C ALA A 114 -12.83 -0.95 -12.86
N MET A 115 -12.58 0.14 -12.12
CA MET A 115 -13.50 0.66 -11.10
C MET A 115 -14.76 1.26 -11.74
N GLY A 116 -14.57 2.08 -12.78
CA GLY A 116 -15.64 2.78 -13.49
C GLY A 116 -16.24 3.97 -12.72
N GLY A 117 -16.13 5.18 -13.27
CA GLY A 117 -16.95 6.34 -12.84
C GLY A 117 -16.69 6.86 -11.43
N VAL A 118 -15.46 6.72 -10.91
CA VAL A 118 -15.08 7.20 -9.56
C VAL A 118 -14.38 8.56 -9.59
N GLN A 119 -14.43 9.29 -8.47
CA GLN A 119 -13.62 10.48 -8.28
C GLN A 119 -12.15 10.09 -8.16
N THR A 120 -11.31 10.70 -9.00
CA THR A 120 -9.87 10.46 -9.00
C THR A 120 -9.12 11.64 -8.40
N PHE A 121 -7.96 11.34 -7.81
CA PHE A 121 -7.10 12.31 -7.14
C PHE A 121 -5.65 12.16 -7.61
N SER A 122 -4.94 13.27 -7.74
CA SER A 122 -3.49 13.31 -7.92
C SER A 122 -2.89 14.47 -7.15
N ILE A 123 -1.60 14.39 -6.84
CA ILE A 123 -0.83 15.51 -6.31
C ILE A 123 0.44 15.70 -7.13
N GLY A 124 0.91 16.93 -7.17
CA GLY A 124 2.24 17.27 -7.68
C GLY A 124 2.97 18.16 -6.70
N PHE A 125 4.25 18.41 -6.98
CA PHE A 125 5.10 19.30 -6.20
C PHE A 125 5.60 20.45 -7.08
N GLU A 126 6.13 21.52 -6.48
CA GLU A 126 6.70 22.65 -7.24
C GLU A 126 7.89 22.25 -8.10
N ASP A 127 8.65 21.25 -7.65
CA ASP A 127 9.72 20.68 -8.45
C ASP A 127 9.09 19.90 -9.60
N THR A 128 9.22 20.44 -10.81
CA THR A 128 8.64 19.85 -12.02
C THR A 128 9.45 18.70 -12.59
N SER A 129 10.60 18.35 -12.00
CA SER A 129 11.45 17.26 -12.49
C SER A 129 10.71 15.91 -12.55
N TYR A 130 9.75 15.71 -11.65
CA TYR A 130 8.87 14.55 -11.60
C TYR A 130 7.40 14.97 -11.48
N ASN A 131 6.84 15.51 -12.58
CA ASN A 131 5.44 15.94 -12.63
C ASN A 131 4.57 15.00 -13.49
N GLU A 132 3.79 14.16 -12.82
CA GLU A 132 2.87 13.22 -13.47
C GLU A 132 1.47 13.77 -13.71
N LEU A 133 1.15 14.96 -13.19
CA LEU A 133 -0.20 15.56 -13.29
C LEU A 133 -0.72 15.67 -14.74
N PRO A 134 0.10 16.04 -15.76
CA PRO A 134 -0.39 16.08 -17.13
C PRO A 134 -0.84 14.70 -17.65
N TRP A 135 -0.18 13.63 -17.21
CA TRP A 135 -0.50 12.26 -17.61
C TRP A 135 -1.73 11.75 -16.89
N ALA A 136 -1.81 11.95 -15.56
CA ALA A 136 -3.00 11.61 -14.79
C ALA A 136 -4.25 12.33 -15.33
N ARG A 137 -4.12 13.63 -15.65
CA ARG A 137 -5.21 14.40 -16.27
C ARG A 137 -5.63 13.80 -17.62
N ARG A 138 -4.69 13.41 -18.46
CA ARG A 138 -4.97 12.78 -19.76
C ARG A 138 -5.74 11.48 -19.61
N VAL A 139 -5.38 10.64 -18.63
CA VAL A 139 -6.10 9.39 -18.34
C VAL A 139 -7.51 9.69 -17.83
N ALA A 140 -7.66 10.64 -16.90
CA ALA A 140 -8.97 11.04 -16.39
C ALA A 140 -9.90 11.56 -17.48
N ASP A 141 -9.39 12.43 -18.38
CA ASP A 141 -10.13 12.96 -19.51
C ASP A 141 -10.51 11.86 -20.51
N TYR A 142 -9.62 10.90 -20.75
CA TYR A 142 -9.89 9.74 -21.62
C TYR A 142 -10.98 8.83 -21.06
N LEU A 143 -10.95 8.56 -19.75
CA LEU A 143 -11.94 7.72 -19.06
C LEU A 143 -13.24 8.47 -18.72
N GLY A 144 -13.27 9.79 -18.89
CA GLY A 144 -14.43 10.62 -18.58
C GLY A 144 -14.77 10.68 -17.08
N VAL A 145 -13.77 10.52 -16.22
CA VAL A 145 -13.95 10.51 -14.75
C VAL A 145 -13.66 11.88 -14.15
N PRO A 146 -14.36 12.28 -13.08
CA PRO A 146 -14.05 13.52 -12.39
C PRO A 146 -12.67 13.41 -11.71
N HIS A 147 -11.88 14.47 -11.81
CA HIS A 147 -10.47 14.47 -11.42
C HIS A 147 -10.10 15.73 -10.64
N ALA A 148 -9.56 15.53 -9.44
CA ALA A 148 -9.05 16.59 -8.58
C ALA A 148 -7.53 16.47 -8.46
N GLN A 149 -6.83 17.58 -8.61
CA GLN A 149 -5.37 17.62 -8.46
C GLN A 149 -4.93 18.86 -7.71
N GLU A 150 -3.83 18.76 -6.99
CA GLU A 150 -3.24 19.87 -6.25
C GLU A 150 -1.71 19.88 -6.36
N ILE A 151 -1.10 21.07 -6.44
CA ILE A 151 0.36 21.23 -6.34
C ILE A 151 0.67 21.64 -4.90
N LEU A 152 1.46 20.82 -4.21
CA LEU A 152 1.71 20.94 -2.77
C LEU A 152 3.12 21.47 -2.46
N ARG A 153 3.23 22.09 -1.28
CA ARG A 153 4.49 22.57 -0.68
C ARG A 153 4.59 22.11 0.78
N PRO A 154 4.75 20.80 1.03
CA PRO A 154 4.75 20.28 2.39
C PRO A 154 6.02 20.69 3.16
N ASP A 155 5.87 20.98 4.45
CA ASP A 155 7.00 20.95 5.40
C ASP A 155 7.32 19.49 5.71
N ILE A 156 8.26 18.92 4.95
CA ILE A 156 8.68 17.52 5.09
C ILE A 156 9.21 17.22 6.50
N GLY A 157 9.91 18.18 7.13
CA GLY A 157 10.46 18.00 8.46
C GLY A 157 9.37 17.83 9.52
N GLY A 158 8.35 18.69 9.48
CA GLY A 158 7.17 18.56 10.33
C GLY A 158 6.35 17.31 10.03
N LEU A 159 6.15 17.01 8.74
CA LEU A 159 5.36 15.87 8.28
C LEU A 159 5.98 14.53 8.69
N PHE A 160 7.30 14.42 8.71
CA PHE A 160 8.00 13.22 9.14
C PHE A 160 7.62 12.80 10.56
N TYR A 161 7.65 13.72 11.52
CA TYR A 161 7.28 13.42 12.91
C TYR A 161 5.81 13.02 13.04
N GLN A 162 4.93 13.67 12.28
CA GLN A 162 3.52 13.32 12.26
C GLN A 162 3.27 11.92 11.71
N LEU A 163 3.96 11.53 10.63
CA LEU A 163 3.81 10.21 10.03
C LEU A 163 4.31 9.11 10.96
N LEU A 164 5.42 9.32 11.65
CA LEU A 164 5.95 8.35 12.62
C LEU A 164 4.96 8.03 13.75
N GLU A 165 4.07 8.95 14.13
CA GLU A 165 3.01 8.67 15.12
C GLU A 165 1.93 7.72 14.61
N HIS A 166 1.77 7.61 13.29
CA HIS A 166 0.77 6.77 12.64
C HIS A 166 1.33 5.42 12.19
N MET A 167 2.65 5.21 12.28
CA MET A 167 3.31 3.98 11.85
C MET A 167 3.56 3.05 13.04
N ASP A 168 3.26 1.76 12.86
CA ASP A 168 3.55 0.73 13.87
C ASP A 168 5.05 0.34 13.92
N ASP A 169 5.79 0.55 12.83
CA ASP A 169 7.23 0.29 12.66
C ASP A 169 7.76 1.36 11.67
N PRO A 170 8.97 1.92 11.83
CA PRO A 170 9.48 2.88 10.85
C PRO A 170 9.79 2.17 9.53
N ILE A 171 9.40 2.82 8.43
CA ILE A 171 9.71 2.43 7.06
C ILE A 171 10.35 3.65 6.41
N GLY A 172 11.51 3.48 5.79
CA GLY A 172 12.27 4.53 5.11
C GLY A 172 11.85 4.75 3.66
N ASP A 173 10.73 4.17 3.24
CA ASP A 173 10.13 4.44 1.94
C ASP A 173 9.54 5.85 1.91
N PHE A 174 10.04 6.69 1.00
CA PHE A 174 9.58 8.06 0.82
C PHE A 174 8.17 8.17 0.21
N SER A 175 7.60 7.09 -0.32
CA SER A 175 6.23 7.07 -0.86
C SER A 175 5.17 7.38 0.21
N ILE A 176 5.50 7.22 1.50
CA ILE A 176 4.59 7.52 2.62
C ILE A 176 4.15 8.99 2.64
N PHE A 177 5.02 9.91 2.23
CA PHE A 177 4.74 11.34 2.22
C PHE A 177 3.70 11.72 1.17
N PRO A 178 3.89 11.43 -0.14
CA PRO A 178 2.87 11.69 -1.13
C PRO A 178 1.58 10.92 -0.85
N THR A 179 1.65 9.66 -0.40
CA THR A 179 0.46 8.86 -0.05
C THR A 179 -0.37 9.49 1.07
N TYR A 180 0.27 10.04 2.10
CA TYR A 180 -0.44 10.77 3.14
C TYR A 180 -1.08 12.07 2.60
N LEU A 181 -0.33 12.84 1.81
CA LEU A 181 -0.80 14.12 1.27
C LEU A 181 -1.97 13.97 0.30
N ILE A 182 -1.92 12.99 -0.61
CA ILE A 182 -3.04 12.68 -1.51
C ILE A 182 -4.23 12.11 -0.76
N SER A 183 -3.99 11.34 0.32
CA SER A 183 -5.05 10.89 1.22
C SER A 183 -5.75 12.07 1.90
N GLN A 184 -4.99 13.10 2.31
CA GLN A 184 -5.55 14.32 2.89
C GLN A 184 -6.44 15.08 1.90
N LEU A 185 -6.00 15.19 0.64
CA LEU A 185 -6.81 15.76 -0.45
C LEU A 185 -8.10 14.95 -0.68
N ALA A 186 -7.98 13.63 -0.79
CA ALA A 186 -9.11 12.74 -1.06
C ALA A 186 -10.13 12.74 0.09
N ARG A 187 -9.66 12.83 1.34
CA ARG A 187 -10.50 12.82 2.56
C ARG A 187 -11.57 13.91 2.58
N ALA A 188 -11.38 15.01 1.85
CA ALA A 188 -12.38 16.06 1.73
C ALA A 188 -13.64 15.62 0.96
N GLN A 189 -13.56 14.56 0.17
CA GLN A 189 -14.62 14.13 -0.75
C GLN A 189 -15.03 12.66 -0.58
N VAL A 190 -14.07 11.78 -0.29
CA VAL A 190 -14.29 10.33 -0.17
C VAL A 190 -13.70 9.80 1.13
N LYS A 191 -14.17 8.63 1.57
CA LYS A 191 -13.68 7.96 2.79
C LYS A 191 -12.80 6.75 2.48
N VAL A 192 -12.96 6.17 1.30
CA VAL A 192 -12.22 4.99 0.85
C VAL A 192 -11.64 5.31 -0.53
N VAL A 193 -10.40 4.91 -0.73
CA VAL A 193 -9.65 5.09 -1.98
C VAL A 193 -8.97 3.79 -2.34
N LEU A 194 -8.90 3.49 -3.63
CA LEU A 194 -8.04 2.43 -4.16
C LEU A 194 -6.77 3.06 -4.74
N SER A 195 -5.64 2.38 -4.60
CA SER A 195 -4.37 2.70 -5.25
C SER A 195 -3.94 1.55 -6.17
N GLY A 196 -3.16 1.88 -7.20
CA GLY A 196 -2.58 0.91 -8.12
C GLY A 196 -1.28 0.27 -7.61
N ASP A 197 -0.98 0.35 -6.31
CA ASP A 197 0.27 -0.18 -5.75
C ASP A 197 0.30 -1.71 -5.82
N GLY A 198 1.50 -2.29 -6.01
CA GLY A 198 1.71 -3.73 -6.10
C GLY A 198 1.81 -4.27 -7.54
N GLY A 199 1.57 -3.43 -8.56
CA GLY A 199 1.69 -3.82 -9.97
C GLY A 199 3.15 -4.10 -10.36
N ASP A 200 4.06 -3.18 -10.02
CA ASP A 200 5.49 -3.32 -10.30
C ASP A 200 6.09 -4.60 -9.69
N GLU A 201 5.75 -4.95 -8.44
CA GLU A 201 6.25 -6.17 -7.80
C GLU A 201 5.71 -7.44 -8.45
N LEU A 202 4.50 -7.41 -9.00
CA LEU A 202 3.88 -8.57 -9.67
C LEU A 202 4.40 -8.76 -11.09
N PHE A 203 4.68 -7.67 -11.80
CA PHE A 203 5.01 -7.68 -13.24
C PHE A 203 6.47 -7.32 -13.57
N GLY A 204 7.29 -6.99 -12.56
CA GLY A 204 8.71 -6.68 -12.73
C GLY A 204 8.96 -5.29 -13.33
N GLY A 205 8.22 -4.29 -12.85
CA GLY A 205 8.32 -2.87 -13.24
C GLY A 205 9.67 -2.22 -12.93
#